data_AF-A0A2S3U2I0-F1
#
_entry.id   AF-A0A2S3U2I0-F1
#
_cell.length_a   1.000
_cell.length_b   1.000
_cell.length_c   1.000
_cell.angle_alpha   90.00
_cell.angle_beta   90.00
_cell.angle_gamma   90.00
#
_symmetry.space_group_name_H-M   'P 1'
#
loop_
_entity.id
_entity.type
_entity.pdbx_description
1 polymer ?
#
loop_
_entity_poly.entity_id
_entity_poly.type
_entity_poly.pdbx_seq_one_letter_code
_entity_poly.pdbx_strand_id
1 'polypeptide(L)'
;MNFHKLQRLPGRIAAVAPVVMADLKTMQARHVFGTAVVVAVTAQNTLGVQDFMAMPTKLIDEQFASLAADLKIRACKTGMLADAEHVHAVVENLKRVDFGPLTVDPVMIAKGGAALLA
;
A
#
# COMPACT_ATOMS: atom_id res chain seq x y z
N MET A 1 -4.10 -22.53 3.94
CA MET A 1 -5.27 -21.82 3.37
C MET A 1 -4.90 -21.42 1.95
N ASN A 2 -5.57 -21.93 0.90
CA ASN A 2 -5.14 -21.71 -0.49
C ASN A 2 -5.59 -20.33 -1.01
N PHE A 3 -4.75 -19.68 -1.81
CA PHE A 3 -4.96 -18.37 -2.45
C PHE A 3 -6.35 -18.25 -3.12
N HIS A 4 -6.82 -19.33 -3.77
CA HIS A 4 -8.15 -19.37 -4.41
C HIS A 4 -9.34 -19.22 -3.45
N LYS A 5 -9.22 -19.56 -2.16
CA LYS A 5 -10.30 -19.34 -1.18
C LYS A 5 -10.37 -17.88 -0.75
N LEU A 6 -9.25 -17.17 -0.71
CA LEU A 6 -9.17 -15.76 -0.34
C LEU A 6 -9.76 -14.83 -1.42
N GLN A 7 -9.60 -15.18 -2.69
CA GLN A 7 -10.21 -14.46 -3.83
C GLN A 7 -11.77 -14.48 -3.83
N ARG A 8 -12.41 -15.35 -3.02
CA ARG A 8 -13.87 -15.49 -2.93
C ARG A 8 -14.54 -14.57 -1.90
N LEU A 9 -13.77 -13.78 -1.14
CA LEU A 9 -14.35 -12.79 -0.22
C LEU A 9 -15.05 -11.66 -1.01
N PRO A 10 -16.22 -11.18 -0.56
CA PRO A 10 -16.90 -10.07 -1.21
C PRO A 10 -16.11 -8.77 -1.03
N GLY A 11 -15.48 -8.32 -2.11
CA GLY A 11 -14.76 -7.05 -2.17
C GLY A 11 -13.25 -7.16 -2.03
N ARG A 12 -12.55 -6.35 -2.82
CA ARG A 12 -11.10 -6.31 -2.91
C ARG A 12 -10.65 -4.87 -2.72
N ILE A 13 -9.76 -4.63 -1.76
CA ILE A 13 -9.20 -3.31 -1.45
C ILE A 13 -7.68 -3.42 -1.44
N ALA A 14 -7.00 -2.42 -2.01
CA ALA A 14 -5.55 -2.33 -2.00
C ALA A 14 -5.05 -1.25 -1.04
N ALA A 15 -3.97 -1.54 -0.31
CA ALA A 15 -3.23 -0.56 0.48
C ALA A 15 -1.89 -0.25 -0.19
N VAL A 16 -1.54 1.04 -0.30
CA VAL A 16 -0.26 1.51 -0.84
C VAL A 16 0.50 2.22 0.28
N ALA A 17 1.28 1.48 1.07
CA ALA A 17 1.99 2.03 2.24
C ALA A 17 3.07 1.09 2.78
N PRO A 18 4.09 1.60 3.50
CA PRO A 18 5.05 0.80 4.26
C PRO A 18 4.43 0.12 5.48
N VAL A 19 3.39 0.72 6.08
CA VAL A 19 2.64 0.13 7.21
C VAL A 19 1.38 -0.60 6.71
N VAL A 20 1.56 -1.46 5.73
CA VAL A 20 0.49 -2.25 5.11
C VAL A 20 -0.28 -3.14 6.10
N MET A 21 0.38 -3.58 7.18
CA MET A 21 -0.16 -4.58 8.09
C MET A 21 -1.39 -4.10 8.88
N ALA A 22 -1.46 -2.81 9.22
CA ALA A 22 -2.62 -2.25 9.92
C ALA A 22 -3.85 -2.21 9.00
N ASP A 23 -3.62 -1.90 7.73
CA ASP A 23 -4.66 -1.82 6.71
C ASP A 23 -5.22 -3.20 6.39
N LEU A 24 -4.35 -4.19 6.18
CA LEU A 24 -4.76 -5.57 5.91
C LEU A 24 -5.54 -6.16 7.10
N LYS A 25 -5.14 -5.87 8.34
CA LYS A 25 -5.91 -6.26 9.53
C LYS A 25 -7.30 -5.63 9.54
N THR A 26 -7.40 -4.34 9.17
CA THR A 26 -8.68 -3.62 9.11
C THR A 26 -9.57 -4.19 8.00
N MET A 27 -9.02 -4.43 6.82
CA MET A 27 -9.69 -5.07 5.69
C MET A 27 -10.21 -6.47 6.06
N GLN A 28 -9.36 -7.29 6.67
CA GLN A 28 -9.73 -8.62 7.13
C GLN A 28 -10.85 -8.58 8.18
N ALA A 29 -10.78 -7.65 9.14
CA ALA A 29 -11.83 -7.45 10.15
C ALA A 29 -13.17 -6.97 9.55
N ARG A 30 -13.14 -6.38 8.35
CA ARG A 30 -14.32 -5.99 7.57
C ARG A 30 -14.73 -7.04 6.52
N HIS A 31 -14.17 -8.25 6.60
CA HIS A 31 -14.45 -9.36 5.69
C HIS A 31 -14.20 -9.05 4.20
N VAL A 32 -13.29 -8.12 3.91
CA VAL A 32 -12.85 -7.81 2.55
C VAL A 32 -11.45 -8.38 2.31
N PHE A 33 -11.17 -8.79 1.07
CA PHE A 33 -9.84 -9.24 0.69
C PHE A 33 -8.91 -8.03 0.53
N GLY A 34 -7.89 -7.96 1.39
CA GLY A 34 -6.85 -6.94 1.31
C GLY A 34 -5.67 -7.40 0.47
N THR A 35 -5.14 -6.50 -0.36
CA THR A 35 -3.86 -6.65 -1.08
C THR A 35 -3.04 -5.37 -0.94
N ALA A 36 -1.82 -5.33 -1.47
CA ALA A 36 -0.97 -4.16 -1.30
C ALA A 36 0.09 -3.94 -2.38
N VAL A 37 0.47 -2.67 -2.51
CA VAL A 37 1.72 -2.23 -3.14
C VAL A 37 2.62 -1.68 -2.05
N VAL A 38 3.79 -2.28 -1.87
CA VAL A 38 4.77 -1.86 -0.87
C VAL A 38 5.68 -0.81 -1.50
N VAL A 39 5.67 0.41 -0.95
CA VAL A 39 6.47 1.55 -1.42
C VAL A 39 7.79 1.66 -0.66
N ALA A 40 7.81 1.26 0.60
CA ALA A 40 9.01 1.16 1.41
C ALA A 40 8.85 0.04 2.45
N VAL A 41 9.96 -0.47 2.94
CA VAL A 41 9.98 -1.34 4.13
C VAL A 41 10.59 -0.55 5.30
N THR A 42 10.10 -0.80 6.51
CA THR A 42 10.59 -0.15 7.71
C THR A 42 11.05 -1.20 8.72
N ALA A 43 12.23 -1.01 9.31
CA ALA A 43 12.56 -1.62 10.58
C ALA A 43 11.88 -0.78 11.68
N GLN A 44 10.69 -1.20 12.11
CA GLN A 44 9.86 -0.44 13.05
C GLN A 44 9.27 -1.36 14.13
N ASN A 45 9.13 -0.83 15.33
CA ASN A 45 8.37 -1.43 16.42
C ASN A 45 7.67 -0.34 17.27
N THR A 46 7.14 -0.71 18.43
CA THR A 46 6.41 0.22 19.32
C THR A 46 7.30 1.33 19.91
N LEU A 47 8.62 1.22 19.82
CA LEU A 47 9.58 2.22 20.29
C LEU A 47 9.97 3.24 19.20
N GLY A 48 9.57 3.02 17.94
CA GLY A 48 9.84 3.93 16.83
C GLY A 48 10.32 3.22 15.57
N VAL A 49 10.82 4.02 14.61
CA VAL A 49 11.44 3.56 13.36
C VAL A 49 12.95 3.60 13.55
N GLN A 50 13.61 2.47 13.31
CA GLN A 50 15.07 2.34 13.38
C GLN A 50 15.73 2.52 12.02
N ASP A 51 15.05 2.09 10.95
CA ASP A 51 15.53 2.22 9.58
C ASP A 51 14.37 2.12 8.59
N PHE A 52 14.58 2.61 7.36
CA PHE A 52 13.66 2.39 6.26
C PHE A 52 14.41 2.26 4.93
N MET A 53 13.82 1.49 4.00
CA MET A 53 14.33 1.33 2.65
C MET A 53 13.17 1.49 1.68
N ALA A 54 13.25 2.52 0.83
CA ALA A 54 12.32 2.72 -0.26
C ALA A 54 12.51 1.64 -1.35
N MET A 55 11.42 1.17 -1.93
CA MET A 55 11.47 0.17 -3.00
C MET A 55 11.84 0.86 -4.32
N PRO A 56 12.69 0.25 -5.18
CA PRO A 56 12.92 0.77 -6.52
C PRO A 56 11.59 1.02 -7.26
N THR A 57 11.44 2.18 -7.89
CA THR A 57 10.20 2.58 -8.60
C THR A 57 9.75 1.53 -9.64
N LYS A 58 10.70 0.89 -10.34
CA LYS A 58 10.43 -0.25 -11.22
C LYS A 58 9.67 -1.39 -10.53
N LEU A 59 10.02 -1.71 -9.28
CA LEU A 59 9.35 -2.77 -8.52
C LEU A 59 7.96 -2.33 -8.04
N ILE A 60 7.74 -1.04 -7.82
CA ILE A 60 6.41 -0.47 -7.56
C ILE A 60 5.54 -0.63 -8.81
N ASP A 61 6.05 -0.28 -9.99
CA ASP A 61 5.35 -0.45 -11.26
C ASP A 61 4.96 -1.92 -11.50
N GLU A 62 5.89 -2.85 -11.26
CA GLU A 62 5.66 -4.29 -11.42
C GLU A 62 4.59 -4.83 -10.45
N GLN A 63 4.54 -4.31 -9.21
CA GLN A 63 3.46 -4.64 -8.26
C GLN A 63 2.10 -4.15 -8.77
N PHE A 64 2.00 -2.89 -9.23
CA PHE A 64 0.76 -2.36 -9.81
C PHE A 64 0.29 -3.19 -11.00
N ALA A 65 1.18 -3.50 -11.94
CA ALA A 65 0.88 -4.32 -13.11
C ALA A 65 0.41 -5.72 -12.72
N SER A 66 1.06 -6.35 -11.74
CA SER A 66 0.69 -7.68 -11.25
C SER A 66 -0.70 -7.70 -10.61
N LEU A 67 -1.03 -6.68 -9.79
CA LEU A 67 -2.35 -6.58 -9.18
C LEU A 67 -3.44 -6.31 -10.22
N ALA A 68 -3.18 -5.40 -11.17
CA ALA A 68 -4.14 -5.08 -12.23
C ALA A 68 -4.42 -6.26 -13.17
N ALA A 69 -3.44 -7.15 -13.37
CA ALA A 69 -3.58 -8.32 -14.23
C ALA A 69 -4.46 -9.45 -13.62
N ASP A 70 -4.52 -9.58 -12.29
CA ASP A 70 -5.24 -10.69 -11.61
C ASP A 70 -6.48 -10.23 -10.81
N LEU A 71 -6.46 -9.00 -10.29
CA LEU A 71 -7.43 -8.57 -9.28
C LEU A 71 -8.34 -7.45 -9.77
N LYS A 72 -9.66 -7.68 -9.67
CA LYS A 72 -10.66 -6.62 -9.77
C LYS A 72 -10.76 -5.85 -8.44
N ILE A 73 -9.82 -4.93 -8.21
CA ILE A 73 -9.79 -4.05 -7.04
C ILE A 73 -10.96 -3.05 -7.12
N ARG A 74 -11.62 -2.77 -5.99
CA ARG A 74 -12.82 -1.91 -5.94
C ARG A 74 -12.64 -0.62 -5.14
N ALA A 75 -11.57 -0.51 -4.38
CA ALA A 75 -11.16 0.70 -3.69
C ALA A 75 -9.67 0.58 -3.37
N CYS A 76 -9.01 1.72 -3.22
CA CYS A 76 -7.63 1.76 -2.78
C CYS A 76 -7.39 2.90 -1.79
N LYS A 77 -6.30 2.80 -1.04
CA LYS A 77 -5.85 3.88 -0.19
C LYS A 77 -4.34 4.00 -0.19
N THR A 78 -3.80 5.21 -0.07
CA THR A 78 -2.38 5.44 0.18
C THR A 78 -2.09 5.63 1.66
N GLY A 79 -0.84 5.41 2.07
CA GLY A 79 -0.27 5.85 3.34
C GLY A 79 1.03 6.60 3.10
N MET A 80 2.06 6.36 3.91
CA MET A 80 3.40 6.91 3.68
C MET A 80 3.94 6.49 2.31
N LEU A 81 4.53 7.43 1.57
CA LEU A 81 5.05 7.22 0.21
C LEU A 81 6.55 7.50 0.07
N ALA A 82 7.30 7.54 1.17
CA ALA A 82 8.76 7.76 1.24
C ALA A 82 9.25 9.16 0.81
N ASP A 83 9.14 9.52 -0.47
CA ASP A 83 9.64 10.79 -1.00
C ASP A 83 8.90 11.21 -2.28
N ALA A 84 9.28 12.34 -2.87
CA ALA A 84 8.64 12.88 -4.07
C ALA A 84 8.73 11.94 -5.29
N GLU A 85 9.85 11.24 -5.50
CA GLU A 85 10.02 10.31 -6.62
C GLU A 85 9.00 9.18 -6.54
N HIS A 86 8.85 8.60 -5.35
CA HIS A 86 7.92 7.50 -5.10
C HIS A 86 6.45 7.95 -5.15
N VAL A 87 6.15 9.17 -4.68
CA VAL A 87 4.83 9.79 -4.87
C VAL A 87 4.49 9.88 -6.36
N HIS A 88 5.42 10.38 -7.18
CA HIS A 88 5.20 10.49 -8.63
C HIS A 88 4.99 9.10 -9.27
N ALA A 89 5.80 8.11 -8.92
CA ALA A 89 5.63 6.74 -9.41
C ALA A 89 4.24 6.16 -9.08
N VAL A 90 3.78 6.34 -7.83
CA VAL A 90 2.45 5.87 -7.40
C VAL A 90 1.33 6.61 -8.14
N VAL A 91 1.44 7.93 -8.29
CA VAL A 91 0.45 8.75 -9.01
C VAL A 91 0.36 8.31 -10.48
N GLU A 92 1.49 8.11 -11.15
CA GLU A 92 1.50 7.68 -12.55
C GLU A 92 0.88 6.29 -12.74
N ASN A 93 1.11 5.36 -11.81
CA ASN A 93 0.43 4.06 -11.85
C ASN A 93 -1.08 4.18 -11.60
N LEU A 94 -1.51 4.97 -10.60
CA LEU A 94 -2.93 5.18 -10.30
C LEU A 94 -3.69 5.90 -11.43
N LYS A 95 -3.00 6.62 -12.32
CA LYS A 95 -3.59 7.16 -13.56
C LYS A 95 -3.77 6.10 -14.66
N ARG A 96 -2.97 5.03 -14.62
CA ARG A 96 -2.98 3.94 -15.63
C ARG A 96 -3.93 2.81 -15.28
N VAL A 97 -4.23 2.61 -13.99
CA VAL A 97 -5.09 1.53 -13.50
C VAL A 97 -6.31 2.09 -12.78
N ASP A 98 -7.48 1.47 -12.98
CA ASP A 98 -8.68 1.79 -12.20
C ASP A 98 -8.81 0.81 -11.04
N PHE A 99 -8.45 1.28 -9.84
CA PHE A 99 -8.63 0.57 -8.58
C PHE A 99 -9.86 1.09 -7.78
N GLY A 100 -10.76 1.83 -8.44
CA GLY A 100 -11.92 2.42 -7.82
C GLY A 100 -11.59 3.63 -6.94
N PRO A 101 -12.47 3.98 -5.98
CA PRO A 101 -12.28 5.15 -5.12
C PRO A 101 -10.95 5.10 -4.37
N LEU A 102 -10.26 6.24 -4.35
CA LEU A 102 -8.98 6.42 -3.68
C LEU A 102 -9.15 7.27 -2.42
N THR A 103 -8.70 6.73 -1.28
CA THR A 103 -8.51 7.51 -0.04
C THR A 103 -7.04 7.86 0.14
N VAL A 104 -6.71 9.13 0.26
CA VAL A 104 -5.34 9.59 0.50
C VAL A 104 -5.14 9.82 2.01
N ASP A 105 -4.25 9.05 2.63
CA ASP A 105 -3.78 9.30 4.00
C ASP A 105 -2.39 9.99 3.92
N PRO A 106 -2.30 11.32 4.11
CA PRO A 106 -1.08 12.09 3.89
C PRO A 106 -0.11 11.91 5.05
N VAL A 107 0.47 10.71 5.19
CA VAL A 107 1.43 10.39 6.25
C VAL A 107 2.76 11.09 5.95
N MET A 108 2.95 12.24 6.59
CA MET A 108 4.18 13.04 6.47
C MET A 108 5.14 12.84 7.66
N ILE A 109 4.65 12.32 8.80
CA ILE A 109 5.40 12.18 10.06
C ILE A 109 5.11 10.83 10.70
N ALA A 110 6.14 10.14 11.20
CA ALA A 110 6.01 8.87 11.90
C ALA A 110 5.37 9.06 13.28
N LYS A 111 4.79 7.99 13.83
CA LYS A 111 4.19 8.00 15.18
C LYS A 111 5.15 8.44 16.30
N GLY A 112 6.47 8.38 16.05
CA GLY A 112 7.53 8.86 16.96
C GLY A 112 8.13 10.23 16.62
N GLY A 113 7.52 10.98 15.69
CA GLY A 113 7.97 12.34 15.32
C GLY A 113 9.04 12.43 14.23
N ALA A 114 9.54 11.29 13.72
CA ALA A 114 10.48 11.28 12.60
C ALA A 114 9.80 11.75 11.31
N ALA A 115 10.43 12.65 10.56
CA ALA A 115 9.97 13.04 9.24
C ALA A 115 10.00 11.81 8.32
N LEU A 116 8.90 11.57 7.60
CA LEU A 116 8.75 10.45 6.66
C LEU A 116 8.76 10.89 5.19
N LEU A 117 8.91 12.20 4.97
CA LEU A 117 9.12 12.84 3.70
C LEU A 117 10.36 13.74 3.87
N ALA A 118 11.31 13.65 2.96
CA ALA A 118 12.47 14.53 2.87
C ALA A 118 12.29 15.55 1.75
#